data_AF-A0A9P7K536-F1
#
_entry.id   AF-A0A9P7K536-F1
#
_cell.length_a   1.000
_cell.length_b   1.000
_cell.length_c   1.000
_cell.angle_alpha   90.00
_cell.angle_beta   90.00
_cell.angle_gamma   90.00
#
_symmetry.space_group_name_H-M   'P 1'
#
loop_
_entity.id
_entity.type
_entity.pdbx_description
1 polymer ?
#
loop_
_entity_poly.entity_id
_entity_poly.type
_entity_poly.pdbx_seq_one_letter_code
_entity_poly.pdbx_strand_id
1 'polypeptide(L)'
;MNHNLLPGVKVVDTWNHHDKHADSWKIQPDPSIYRADVDTSPDPTQWGELEGHIELKPSDAYDGFTDPPPNITAEDRLNFPFEAETQRRAKTRAQLIHYATEWCSRQHRRFAFTVYIGDPYVRFIRWDRSGAIVSEKFNYRENSKPLIDFLWRFSHLDDVGRGHDPSVRLATPEEQALAHDVLSDWAPKPDFPRPVVVFTVPVEGGRSREFIAWNSMGYPESPTGRCTRAYPVFEFADPTKLYFLKDTWRAHDLDPESTILIELKEKGVQNIPPFLCGGDLAGDATMTDLFVPEEVIDNDPANLSEAPAPAPAPEDSPDSPYFGGWRCGNNW
;
A
#
# COMPACT_ATOMS: atom_id res chain seq x y z
N MET A 1 7.46 -35.26 -15.65
CA MET A 1 8.07 -33.92 -15.81
C MET A 1 7.72 -33.14 -14.56
N ASN A 2 8.70 -32.64 -13.81
CA ASN A 2 8.42 -31.67 -12.74
C ASN A 2 8.06 -30.35 -13.44
N HIS A 3 6.77 -30.12 -13.66
CA HIS A 3 6.30 -28.82 -14.12
C HIS A 3 6.45 -27.85 -12.96
N ASN A 4 7.53 -27.07 -12.96
CA ASN A 4 7.69 -25.99 -12.01
C ASN A 4 6.72 -24.86 -12.41
N LEU A 5 5.51 -24.90 -11.84
CA LEU A 5 4.44 -23.94 -12.12
C LEU A 5 4.83 -22.51 -11.73
N LEU A 6 5.73 -22.38 -10.76
CA LEU A 6 6.10 -21.14 -10.08
C LEU A 6 7.63 -21.03 -9.97
N PRO A 7 8.37 -20.84 -11.08
CA PRO A 7 9.82 -20.66 -11.02
C PRO A 7 10.23 -19.45 -10.17
N GLY A 8 11.30 -19.61 -9.39
CA GLY A 8 11.87 -18.52 -8.58
C GLY A 8 11.08 -18.14 -7.32
N VAL A 9 9.87 -18.66 -7.13
CA VAL A 9 9.04 -18.43 -5.94
C VAL A 9 8.57 -19.75 -5.34
N LYS A 10 8.12 -19.71 -4.09
CA LYS A 10 7.49 -20.82 -3.38
C LYS A 10 6.21 -20.36 -2.72
N VAL A 11 5.27 -21.29 -2.57
CA VAL A 11 4.04 -21.09 -1.81
C VAL A 11 4.19 -21.82 -0.48
N VAL A 12 3.93 -21.12 0.61
CA VAL A 12 4.06 -21.62 1.98
C VAL A 12 2.71 -21.53 2.65
N ASP A 13 2.32 -22.58 3.36
CA ASP A 13 1.11 -22.59 4.16
C ASP A 13 1.32 -21.77 5.44
N THR A 14 0.57 -20.69 5.58
CA THR A 14 0.67 -19.69 6.65
C THR A 14 -0.61 -19.55 7.47
N TRP A 15 -1.65 -20.35 7.18
CA TRP A 15 -3.03 -20.18 7.69
C TRP A 15 -3.18 -20.09 9.23
N ASN A 16 -2.25 -20.65 9.99
CA ASN A 16 -2.25 -20.64 11.45
C ASN A 16 -0.92 -20.18 12.06
N HIS A 17 -0.12 -19.46 11.28
CA HIS A 17 1.14 -18.89 11.69
C HIS A 17 1.04 -17.38 11.49
N HIS A 18 0.85 -16.60 12.55
CA HIS A 18 0.97 -15.16 12.44
C HIS A 18 2.46 -14.79 12.38
N ASP A 19 2.76 -13.69 11.71
CA ASP A 19 4.12 -13.11 11.79
C ASP A 19 4.36 -12.72 13.25
N LYS A 20 5.41 -13.29 13.87
CA LYS A 20 5.76 -13.02 15.27
C LYS A 20 6.12 -11.55 15.52
N HIS A 21 6.44 -10.83 14.45
CA HIS A 21 6.76 -9.43 14.46
C HIS A 21 5.59 -8.55 14.03
N ALA A 22 4.42 -9.09 13.69
CA ALA A 22 3.20 -8.29 13.44
C ALA A 22 2.78 -7.52 14.69
N ASP A 23 2.27 -6.31 14.50
CA ASP A 23 1.57 -5.61 15.57
C ASP A 23 0.32 -6.41 15.99
N SER A 24 -0.25 -6.10 17.16
CA SER A 24 -1.32 -6.75 17.95
C SER A 24 -2.42 -7.54 17.24
N TRP A 25 -2.66 -7.32 15.95
CA TRP A 25 -3.52 -8.14 15.11
C TRP A 25 -2.74 -9.39 14.66
N LYS A 26 -3.23 -10.58 15.02
CA LYS A 26 -2.66 -11.86 14.57
C LYS A 26 -2.98 -12.11 13.08
N ILE A 27 -2.41 -11.27 12.22
CA ILE A 27 -2.67 -11.26 10.79
C ILE A 27 -1.90 -12.42 10.15
N GLN A 28 -2.62 -13.35 9.51
CA GLN A 28 -2.06 -14.57 8.93
C GLN A 28 -2.79 -14.90 7.61
N PRO A 29 -2.18 -14.61 6.44
CA PRO A 29 -2.72 -15.08 5.16
C PRO A 29 -2.77 -16.60 5.14
N ASP A 30 -3.63 -17.18 4.30
CA ASP A 30 -3.75 -18.64 4.21
C ASP A 30 -2.51 -19.23 3.51
N PRO A 31 -2.36 -19.18 2.18
CA PRO A 31 -1.02 -19.30 1.57
C PRO A 31 -0.31 -17.97 1.36
N SER A 32 0.99 -17.94 1.65
CA SER A 32 1.89 -16.84 1.34
C SER A 32 2.87 -17.23 0.23
N ILE A 33 3.22 -16.28 -0.65
CA ILE A 33 4.16 -16.46 -1.76
C ILE A 33 5.45 -15.71 -1.42
N TYR A 34 6.57 -16.43 -1.46
CA TYR A 34 7.91 -15.92 -1.17
C TYR A 34 8.86 -16.21 -2.32
N ARG A 35 9.99 -15.49 -2.40
CA ARG A 35 11.11 -15.94 -3.23
C ARG A 35 11.60 -17.31 -2.73
N ALA A 36 12.14 -18.11 -3.66
CA ALA A 36 12.52 -19.50 -3.37
C ALA A 36 13.65 -19.63 -2.33
N ASP A 37 14.47 -18.60 -2.18
CA ASP A 37 15.64 -18.53 -1.30
C ASP A 37 15.35 -18.01 0.12
N VAL A 38 14.17 -17.43 0.36
CA VAL A 38 13.73 -17.02 1.71
C VAL A 38 13.63 -18.24 2.62
N ASP A 39 14.27 -18.25 3.78
CA ASP A 39 14.08 -19.33 4.76
C ASP A 39 12.81 -19.09 5.58
N THR A 40 11.80 -19.93 5.39
CA THR A 40 10.50 -19.87 6.08
C THR A 40 10.34 -20.97 7.12
N SER A 41 11.40 -21.73 7.42
CA SER A 41 11.39 -22.78 8.44
C SER A 41 11.31 -22.26 9.88
N PRO A 42 11.96 -21.14 10.28
CA PRO A 42 11.80 -20.63 11.64
C PRO A 42 10.47 -19.89 11.82
N ASP A 43 10.03 -19.16 10.79
CA ASP A 43 8.83 -18.33 10.81
C ASP A 43 8.13 -18.46 9.45
N PRO A 44 6.98 -19.14 9.36
CA PRO A 44 6.29 -19.33 8.08
C PRO A 44 5.75 -18.02 7.49
N THR A 45 5.38 -17.07 8.34
CA THR A 45 4.76 -15.80 7.95
C THR A 45 5.72 -14.65 8.20
N GLN A 46 6.18 -14.02 7.13
CA GLN A 46 7.17 -12.94 7.14
C GLN A 46 6.70 -11.82 6.21
N TRP A 47 5.98 -10.83 6.75
CA TRP A 47 5.44 -9.74 5.93
C TRP A 47 6.54 -8.89 5.26
N GLY A 48 7.75 -8.87 5.81
CA GLY A 48 8.92 -8.22 5.23
C GLY A 48 9.45 -8.88 3.95
N GLU A 49 9.18 -10.17 3.75
CA GLU A 49 9.68 -10.99 2.63
C GLU A 49 8.57 -11.39 1.64
N LEU A 50 7.32 -11.04 1.94
CA LEU A 50 6.15 -11.44 1.17
C LEU A 50 6.18 -10.84 -0.25
N GLU A 51 5.93 -11.67 -1.25
CA GLU A 51 5.79 -11.26 -2.66
C GLU A 51 4.32 -11.23 -3.12
N GLY A 52 3.47 -12.08 -2.53
CA GLY A 52 2.05 -12.23 -2.83
C GLY A 52 1.39 -13.08 -1.77
N HIS A 53 0.06 -13.04 -1.66
CA HIS A 53 -0.65 -13.98 -0.79
C HIS A 53 -1.98 -14.41 -1.39
N ILE A 54 -2.47 -15.54 -0.91
CA ILE A 54 -3.73 -16.15 -1.29
C ILE A 54 -4.61 -16.19 -0.04
N GLU A 55 -5.86 -15.75 -0.15
CA GLU A 55 -6.86 -15.87 0.91
C GLU A 55 -7.89 -16.92 0.50
N LEU A 56 -8.12 -17.91 1.36
CA LEU A 56 -9.01 -19.02 1.10
C LEU A 56 -10.27 -18.91 1.96
N LYS A 57 -11.43 -19.00 1.32
CA LYS A 57 -12.72 -19.12 2.01
C LYS A 57 -13.46 -20.36 1.55
N PRO A 58 -14.23 -21.01 2.45
CA PRO A 58 -14.87 -22.28 2.15
C PRO A 58 -15.97 -22.16 1.09
N SER A 59 -16.46 -20.95 0.81
CA SER A 59 -17.39 -20.68 -0.29
C SER A 59 -17.41 -19.21 -0.67
N ASP A 60 -18.03 -18.92 -1.82
CA ASP A 60 -18.36 -17.58 -2.32
C ASP A 60 -19.20 -16.72 -1.35
N ALA A 61 -19.86 -17.32 -0.36
CA ALA A 61 -20.65 -16.58 0.64
C ALA A 61 -19.80 -15.63 1.52
N TYR A 62 -18.48 -15.72 1.42
CA TYR A 62 -17.53 -14.88 2.12
C TYR A 62 -16.94 -13.76 1.24
N ASP A 63 -17.23 -13.76 -0.07
CA ASP A 63 -16.64 -12.81 -1.02
C ASP A 63 -16.95 -11.37 -0.61
N GLY A 64 -15.91 -10.55 -0.41
CA GLY A 64 -16.07 -9.15 0.02
C GLY A 64 -16.76 -8.25 -1.02
N PHE A 65 -16.94 -8.74 -2.24
CA PHE A 65 -17.32 -7.96 -3.42
C PHE A 65 -18.44 -8.62 -4.22
N THR A 66 -19.23 -7.82 -4.92
CA THR A 66 -20.32 -8.27 -5.80
C THR A 66 -20.04 -7.78 -7.21
N ASP A 67 -20.11 -8.68 -8.19
CA ASP A 67 -19.94 -8.29 -9.59
C ASP A 67 -21.22 -7.65 -10.13
N PRO A 68 -21.11 -6.58 -10.93
CA PRO A 68 -22.25 -6.05 -11.63
C PRO A 68 -22.79 -7.06 -12.64
N PRO A 69 -24.09 -7.01 -12.97
CA PRO A 69 -24.66 -7.87 -14.01
C PRO A 69 -23.98 -7.63 -15.37
N PRO A 70 -23.94 -8.65 -16.23
CA PRO A 70 -23.41 -8.50 -17.58
C PRO A 70 -24.23 -7.45 -18.35
N ASN A 71 -23.55 -6.63 -19.14
CA ASN A 71 -24.14 -5.54 -19.94
C ASN A 71 -24.78 -4.39 -19.14
N ILE A 72 -24.36 -4.18 -17.88
CA ILE A 72 -24.70 -2.97 -17.14
C ILE A 72 -24.21 -1.70 -17.87
N THR A 73 -24.96 -0.60 -17.79
CA THR A 73 -24.50 0.69 -18.32
C THR A 73 -23.34 1.24 -17.50
N ALA A 74 -22.57 2.19 -18.04
CA ALA A 74 -21.49 2.83 -17.28
C ALA A 74 -22.03 3.60 -16.05
N GLU A 75 -23.17 4.26 -16.21
CA GLU A 75 -23.85 5.01 -15.15
C GLU A 75 -24.36 4.09 -14.03
N ASP A 76 -25.03 2.99 -14.39
CA ASP A 76 -25.49 2.01 -13.41
C ASP A 76 -24.31 1.29 -12.73
N ARG A 77 -23.22 1.06 -13.45
CA ARG A 77 -22.00 0.44 -12.90
C ARG A 77 -21.36 1.31 -11.84
N LEU A 78 -21.34 2.63 -12.04
CA LEU A 78 -20.80 3.58 -11.07
C LEU A 78 -21.59 3.56 -9.75
N ASN A 79 -22.92 3.37 -9.85
CA ASN A 79 -23.82 3.31 -8.70
C ASN A 79 -24.03 1.89 -8.17
N PHE A 80 -23.37 0.88 -8.73
CA PHE A 80 -23.56 -0.51 -8.33
C PHE A 80 -22.99 -0.76 -6.92
N PRO A 81 -23.70 -1.47 -6.02
CA PRO A 81 -23.21 -1.83 -4.70
C PRO A 81 -22.13 -2.93 -4.80
N PHE A 82 -20.95 -2.52 -5.26
CA PHE A 82 -19.80 -3.38 -5.48
C PHE A 82 -19.29 -3.98 -4.17
N GLU A 83 -19.26 -3.17 -3.12
CA GLU A 83 -18.90 -3.65 -1.78
C GLU A 83 -20.05 -4.42 -1.12
N ALA A 84 -19.78 -5.65 -0.72
CA ALA A 84 -20.78 -6.45 -0.04
C ALA A 84 -20.99 -6.00 1.42
N GLU A 85 -22.24 -5.75 1.81
CA GLU A 85 -22.56 -5.17 3.12
C GLU A 85 -22.84 -6.19 4.22
N THR A 86 -23.10 -7.46 3.89
CA THR A 86 -23.36 -8.47 4.93
C THR A 86 -22.16 -8.56 5.87
N GLN A 87 -22.41 -8.67 7.18
CA GLN A 87 -21.35 -8.65 8.20
C GLN A 87 -20.21 -9.64 7.91
N ARG A 88 -20.53 -10.83 7.40
CA ARG A 88 -19.54 -11.86 7.04
C ARG A 88 -18.63 -11.41 5.90
N ARG A 89 -19.21 -10.88 4.82
CA ARG A 89 -18.48 -10.41 3.62
C ARG A 89 -17.68 -9.14 3.92
N ALA A 90 -18.26 -8.22 4.69
CA ALA A 90 -17.57 -7.03 5.18
C ALA A 90 -16.34 -7.39 6.04
N LYS A 91 -16.44 -8.42 6.91
CA LYS A 91 -15.27 -8.94 7.67
C LYS A 91 -14.18 -9.49 6.76
N THR A 92 -14.52 -10.25 5.71
CA THR A 92 -13.53 -10.70 4.72
C THR A 92 -12.86 -9.53 4.03
N ARG A 93 -13.62 -8.53 3.58
CA ARG A 93 -13.06 -7.33 2.95
C ARG A 93 -12.12 -6.58 3.90
N ALA A 94 -12.53 -6.38 5.15
CA ALA A 94 -11.69 -5.78 6.18
C ALA A 94 -10.40 -6.58 6.40
N GLN A 95 -10.48 -7.91 6.44
CA GLN A 95 -9.30 -8.77 6.57
C GLN A 95 -8.31 -8.57 5.40
N LEU A 96 -8.80 -8.58 4.16
CA LEU A 96 -7.98 -8.32 2.96
C LEU A 96 -7.31 -6.93 3.00
N ILE A 97 -8.04 -5.91 3.45
CA ILE A 97 -7.51 -4.55 3.64
C ILE A 97 -6.38 -4.55 4.68
N HIS A 98 -6.57 -5.19 5.84
CA HIS A 98 -5.52 -5.28 6.86
C HIS A 98 -4.24 -5.97 6.34
N TYR A 99 -4.39 -6.98 5.48
CA TYR A 99 -3.25 -7.68 4.88
C TYR A 99 -2.45 -6.74 3.97
N ALA A 100 -3.16 -6.00 3.12
CA ALA A 100 -2.53 -5.00 2.27
C ALA A 100 -1.87 -3.87 3.09
N THR A 101 -2.53 -3.39 4.15
CA THR A 101 -1.97 -2.38 5.07
C THR A 101 -0.68 -2.87 5.69
N GLU A 102 -0.69 -4.05 6.30
CA GLU A 102 0.48 -4.58 7.00
C GLU A 102 1.63 -4.81 6.04
N TRP A 103 1.37 -5.44 4.89
CA TRP A 103 2.39 -5.67 3.88
C TRP A 103 3.02 -4.37 3.37
N CYS A 104 2.19 -3.39 3.03
CA CYS A 104 2.63 -2.07 2.58
C CYS A 104 3.16 -1.17 3.72
N SER A 105 3.12 -1.61 4.98
CA SER A 105 3.82 -0.99 6.12
C SER A 105 5.23 -1.57 6.29
N ARG A 106 5.42 -2.85 5.93
CA ARG A 106 6.71 -3.56 6.00
C ARG A 106 7.65 -3.25 4.86
N GLN A 107 7.11 -3.10 3.66
CA GLN A 107 7.88 -2.97 2.44
C GLN A 107 7.59 -1.64 1.75
N HIS A 108 8.57 -1.13 1.00
CA HIS A 108 8.35 0.00 0.09
C HIS A 108 7.79 -0.56 -1.22
N ARG A 109 6.48 -0.41 -1.40
CA ARG A 109 5.76 -0.94 -2.56
C ARG A 109 4.90 0.15 -3.19
N ARG A 110 4.86 0.12 -4.52
CA ARG A 110 3.94 0.89 -5.36
C ARG A 110 2.60 0.19 -5.52
N PHE A 111 2.61 -1.14 -5.50
CA PHE A 111 1.42 -1.96 -5.49
C PHE A 111 1.67 -3.37 -4.93
N ALA A 112 0.60 -4.09 -4.66
CA ALA A 112 0.62 -5.45 -4.15
C ALA A 112 -0.52 -6.28 -4.75
N PHE A 113 -0.31 -7.60 -4.90
CA PHE A 113 -1.32 -8.51 -5.43
C PHE A 113 -1.80 -9.52 -4.39
N THR A 114 -3.12 -9.71 -4.33
CA THR A 114 -3.77 -10.76 -3.56
C THR A 114 -4.60 -11.64 -4.49
N VAL A 115 -4.55 -12.95 -4.30
CA VAL A 115 -5.49 -13.89 -4.91
C VAL A 115 -6.53 -14.29 -3.87
N TYR A 116 -7.80 -13.98 -4.11
CA TYR A 116 -8.89 -14.45 -3.26
C TYR A 116 -9.53 -15.68 -3.89
N ILE A 117 -9.73 -16.75 -3.11
CA ILE A 117 -10.41 -17.97 -3.54
C ILE A 117 -11.55 -18.28 -2.57
N GLY A 118 -12.79 -18.01 -3.00
CA GLY A 118 -14.01 -18.40 -2.30
C GLY A 118 -14.71 -19.47 -3.11
N ASP A 119 -14.58 -20.74 -2.73
CA ASP A 119 -14.95 -21.87 -3.60
C ASP A 119 -16.35 -21.74 -4.23
N PRO A 120 -16.51 -21.94 -5.55
CA PRO A 120 -15.50 -22.31 -6.56
C PRO A 120 -14.91 -21.11 -7.34
N TYR A 121 -14.95 -19.90 -6.81
CA TYR A 121 -14.57 -18.67 -7.52
C TYR A 121 -13.22 -18.11 -7.09
N VAL A 122 -12.55 -17.44 -8.03
CA VAL A 122 -11.30 -16.70 -7.81
C VAL A 122 -11.49 -15.24 -8.17
N ARG A 123 -10.85 -14.35 -7.40
CA ARG A 123 -10.60 -12.95 -7.77
C ARG A 123 -9.12 -12.62 -7.67
N PHE A 124 -8.66 -11.74 -8.55
CA PHE A 124 -7.39 -11.05 -8.40
C PHE A 124 -7.65 -9.66 -7.84
N ILE A 125 -6.86 -9.25 -6.86
CA ILE A 125 -6.93 -7.93 -6.26
C ILE A 125 -5.56 -7.28 -6.39
N ARG A 126 -5.51 -6.09 -6.97
CA ARG A 126 -4.32 -5.24 -7.02
C ARG A 126 -4.54 -4.04 -6.11
N TRP A 127 -3.73 -3.91 -5.08
CA TRP A 127 -3.71 -2.78 -4.16
C TRP A 127 -2.68 -1.76 -4.61
N ASP A 128 -3.01 -0.48 -4.55
CA ASP A 128 -2.03 0.61 -4.54
C ASP A 128 -2.49 1.73 -3.60
N ARG A 129 -1.77 2.84 -3.59
CA ARG A 129 -2.05 3.93 -2.66
C ARG A 129 -3.33 4.69 -2.94
N SER A 130 -4.01 4.42 -4.05
CA SER A 130 -5.30 5.03 -4.36
C SER A 130 -6.48 4.10 -4.10
N GLY A 131 -6.24 2.78 -3.98
CA GLY A 131 -7.30 1.84 -3.65
C GLY A 131 -6.98 0.40 -4.06
N ALA A 132 -8.03 -0.29 -4.50
CA ALA A 132 -7.94 -1.66 -4.97
C ALA A 132 -8.67 -1.82 -6.31
N ILE A 133 -8.01 -2.45 -7.28
CA ILE A 133 -8.63 -2.97 -8.49
C ILE A 133 -8.93 -4.44 -8.24
N VAL A 134 -10.19 -4.82 -8.37
CA VAL A 134 -10.67 -6.19 -8.14
C VAL A 134 -11.22 -6.75 -9.44
N SER A 135 -10.73 -7.91 -9.86
CA SER A 135 -11.28 -8.58 -11.04
C SER A 135 -12.70 -9.06 -10.78
N GLU A 136 -13.52 -9.14 -11.83
CA GLU A 136 -14.71 -10.00 -11.81
C GLU A 136 -14.30 -11.43 -11.44
N LYS A 137 -15.17 -12.14 -10.74
CA LYS A 137 -14.85 -13.49 -10.30
C LYS A 137 -15.04 -14.50 -11.42
N PHE A 138 -14.22 -15.54 -11.44
CA PHE A 138 -14.35 -16.65 -12.40
C PHE A 138 -14.33 -18.00 -11.68
N ASN A 139 -15.08 -18.97 -12.18
CA ASN A 139 -15.12 -20.32 -11.62
C ASN A 139 -13.87 -21.10 -12.03
N TYR A 140 -12.94 -21.32 -11.08
CA TYR A 140 -11.68 -21.98 -11.37
C TYR A 140 -11.83 -23.49 -11.59
N ARG A 141 -12.94 -24.10 -11.14
CA ARG A 141 -13.25 -25.51 -11.39
C ARG A 141 -13.73 -25.75 -12.82
N GLU A 142 -14.32 -24.74 -13.44
CA GLU A 142 -14.72 -24.77 -14.86
C GLU A 142 -13.57 -24.34 -15.78
N ASN A 143 -12.85 -23.29 -15.40
CA ASN A 143 -11.70 -22.78 -16.15
C ASN A 143 -10.58 -22.30 -15.23
N SER A 144 -9.58 -23.14 -14.99
CA SER A 144 -8.42 -22.82 -14.15
C SER A 144 -7.35 -22.00 -14.87
N LYS A 145 -7.46 -21.82 -16.20
CA LYS A 145 -6.44 -21.16 -17.02
C LYS A 145 -6.09 -19.74 -16.52
N PRO A 146 -7.04 -18.86 -16.15
CA PRO A 146 -6.69 -17.53 -15.68
C PRO A 146 -5.88 -17.55 -14.38
N LEU A 147 -6.19 -18.45 -13.44
CA LEU A 147 -5.43 -18.63 -12.20
C LEU A 147 -4.00 -19.12 -12.48
N ILE A 148 -3.88 -20.14 -13.34
CA ILE A 148 -2.58 -20.69 -13.74
C ILE A 148 -1.74 -19.64 -14.47
N ASP A 149 -2.33 -18.93 -15.43
CA ASP A 149 -1.64 -17.90 -16.21
C ASP A 149 -1.20 -16.74 -15.31
N PHE A 150 -2.03 -16.32 -14.34
CA PHE A 150 -1.67 -15.29 -13.36
C PHE A 150 -0.47 -15.73 -12.53
N LEU A 151 -0.55 -16.90 -11.89
CA LEU A 151 0.52 -17.43 -11.03
C LEU A 151 1.84 -17.61 -11.81
N TRP A 152 1.76 -18.17 -13.01
CA TRP A 152 2.92 -18.32 -13.87
C TRP A 152 3.51 -16.96 -14.25
N ARG A 153 2.71 -16.00 -14.73
CA ARG A 153 3.21 -14.66 -15.08
C ARG A 153 3.79 -13.94 -13.87
N PHE A 154 3.12 -14.00 -12.73
CA PHE A 154 3.55 -13.40 -11.48
C PHE A 154 4.95 -13.88 -11.07
N SER A 155 5.22 -15.19 -11.19
CA SER A 155 6.54 -15.76 -10.91
C SER A 155 7.66 -15.31 -11.86
N HIS A 156 7.30 -14.83 -13.06
CA HIS A 156 8.25 -14.31 -14.06
C HIS A 156 8.42 -12.78 -14.00
N LEU A 157 7.65 -12.07 -13.18
CA LEU A 157 7.84 -10.64 -12.99
C LEU A 157 9.20 -10.38 -12.30
N ASP A 158 9.78 -9.23 -12.58
CA ASP A 158 10.86 -8.69 -11.78
C ASP A 158 10.30 -8.00 -10.52
N ASP A 159 11.17 -7.39 -9.71
CA ASP A 159 10.75 -6.75 -8.46
C ASP A 159 9.82 -5.57 -8.71
N VAL A 160 10.11 -4.78 -9.74
CA VAL A 160 9.30 -3.65 -10.20
C VAL A 160 7.90 -4.12 -10.64
N GLY A 161 7.84 -5.21 -11.40
CA GLY A 161 6.59 -5.84 -11.85
C GLY A 161 5.79 -6.50 -10.74
N ARG A 162 6.45 -6.99 -9.68
CA ARG A 162 5.77 -7.43 -8.45
C ARG A 162 5.31 -6.26 -7.57
N GLY A 163 5.83 -5.06 -7.80
CA GLY A 163 5.37 -3.82 -7.17
C GLY A 163 6.32 -3.25 -6.12
N HIS A 164 7.56 -3.76 -6.02
CA HIS A 164 8.61 -3.11 -5.23
C HIS A 164 8.92 -1.72 -5.80
N ASP A 165 9.24 -0.80 -4.89
CA ASP A 165 9.66 0.55 -5.25
C ASP A 165 11.13 0.55 -5.71
N PRO A 166 11.44 0.89 -6.98
CA PRO A 166 12.81 0.85 -7.48
C PRO A 166 13.70 1.98 -6.91
N SER A 167 13.13 3.00 -6.27
CA SER A 167 13.88 4.07 -5.63
C SER A 167 14.42 3.67 -4.25
N VAL A 168 14.00 2.52 -3.71
CA VAL A 168 14.41 2.04 -2.39
C VAL A 168 15.04 0.66 -2.50
N ARG A 169 16.27 0.53 -1.99
CA ARG A 169 16.97 -0.77 -1.92
C ARG A 169 17.33 -1.14 -0.50
N LEU A 170 17.59 -2.42 -0.26
CA LEU A 170 18.24 -2.85 0.97
C LEU A 170 19.67 -2.29 1.04
N ALA A 171 20.09 -1.92 2.25
CA ALA A 171 21.46 -1.51 2.51
C ALA A 171 22.42 -2.70 2.45
N THR A 172 23.64 -2.47 1.96
CA THR A 172 24.77 -3.39 2.02
C THR A 172 25.21 -3.63 3.48
N PRO A 173 25.97 -4.70 3.78
CA PRO A 173 26.45 -4.96 5.14
C PRO A 173 27.22 -3.78 5.76
N GLU A 174 28.01 -3.07 4.96
CA GLU A 174 28.76 -1.89 5.39
C GLU A 174 27.84 -0.71 5.71
N GLU A 175 26.85 -0.43 4.86
CA GLU A 175 25.83 0.60 5.10
C GLU A 175 24.97 0.26 6.32
N GLN A 176 24.61 -1.01 6.51
CA GLN A 176 23.86 -1.50 7.67
C GLN A 176 24.63 -1.28 8.97
N ALA A 177 25.90 -1.67 9.01
CA ALA A 177 26.74 -1.49 10.18
C ALA A 177 26.86 -0.01 10.57
N LEU A 178 27.03 0.86 9.58
CA LEU A 178 27.11 2.30 9.80
C LEU A 178 25.76 2.88 10.27
N ALA A 179 24.65 2.43 9.70
CA ALA A 179 23.32 2.87 10.13
C ALA A 179 22.99 2.47 11.58
N HIS A 180 23.42 1.29 12.02
CA HIS A 180 23.21 0.86 13.41
C HIS A 180 23.97 1.73 14.43
N ASP A 181 25.10 2.32 14.03
CA ASP A 181 25.85 3.27 14.85
C ASP A 181 25.24 4.69 14.77
N VAL A 182 25.04 5.20 13.56
CA VAL A 182 24.61 6.60 13.32
C VAL A 182 23.14 6.84 13.69
N LEU A 183 22.26 5.86 13.45
CA LEU A 183 20.82 5.98 13.63
C LEU A 183 20.31 5.22 14.87
N SER A 184 21.19 4.93 15.84
CA SER A 184 20.84 4.16 17.06
C SER A 184 19.67 4.76 17.84
N ASP A 185 19.57 6.09 17.88
CA ASP A 185 18.50 6.82 18.59
C ASP A 185 17.11 6.59 17.97
N TRP A 186 17.07 6.15 16.70
CA TRP A 186 15.84 5.84 15.97
C TRP A 186 15.70 4.36 15.66
N ALA A 187 16.46 3.48 16.31
CA ALA A 187 16.36 2.03 16.11
C ALA A 187 14.90 1.53 16.17
N PRO A 188 14.51 0.57 15.30
CA PRO A 188 13.21 -0.06 15.41
C PRO A 188 13.10 -0.82 16.73
N LYS A 189 11.87 -1.01 17.20
CA LYS A 189 11.65 -1.82 18.40
C LYS A 189 12.09 -3.27 18.14
N PRO A 190 12.70 -3.99 19.10
CA PRO A 190 13.20 -5.35 18.87
C PRO A 190 12.14 -6.37 18.43
N ASP A 191 10.91 -6.19 18.91
CA ASP A 191 9.72 -6.96 18.57
C ASP A 191 9.18 -6.63 17.16
N PHE A 192 9.57 -5.49 16.60
CA PHE A 192 9.13 -5.01 15.29
C PHE A 192 10.33 -4.57 14.43
N PRO A 193 11.23 -5.50 14.06
CA PRO A 193 12.46 -5.17 13.35
C PRO A 193 12.16 -4.55 11.97
N ARG A 194 13.08 -3.67 11.55
CA ARG A 194 13.09 -3.05 10.22
C ARG A 194 14.46 -3.22 9.57
N PRO A 195 14.50 -3.54 8.27
CA PRO A 195 15.76 -3.52 7.53
C PRO A 195 16.25 -2.09 7.37
N VAL A 196 17.57 -1.91 7.31
CA VAL A 196 18.16 -0.66 6.83
C VAL A 196 17.97 -0.61 5.32
N VAL A 197 17.49 0.54 4.84
CA VAL A 197 17.22 0.81 3.42
C VAL A 197 17.98 2.03 2.95
N VAL A 198 18.18 2.13 1.64
CA VAL A 198 18.78 3.29 0.97
C VAL A 198 17.79 3.84 -0.04
N PHE A 199 17.48 5.12 0.11
CA PHE A 199 16.61 5.89 -0.78
C PHE A 199 17.43 6.59 -1.85
N THR A 200 17.04 6.42 -3.11
CA THR A 200 17.55 7.18 -4.25
C THR A 200 16.65 8.39 -4.48
N VAL A 201 17.11 9.57 -4.07
CA VAL A 201 16.34 10.82 -4.12
C VAL A 201 16.76 11.66 -5.32
N PRO A 202 15.83 12.14 -6.16
CA PRO A 202 16.16 12.93 -7.33
C PRO A 202 16.71 14.32 -6.96
N VAL A 203 17.60 14.81 -7.81
CA VAL A 203 18.21 16.14 -7.76
C VAL A 203 18.13 16.79 -9.14
N GLU A 204 18.16 18.11 -9.18
CA GLU A 204 18.14 18.88 -10.42
C GLU A 204 19.23 18.43 -11.42
N GLY A 205 18.84 18.39 -12.70
CA GLY A 205 19.69 17.96 -13.81
C GLY A 205 19.76 16.44 -14.00
N GLY A 206 18.76 15.68 -13.53
CA GLY A 206 18.67 14.24 -13.74
C GLY A 206 19.67 13.41 -12.90
N ARG A 207 20.22 14.02 -11.85
CA ARG A 207 21.10 13.34 -10.89
C ARG A 207 20.27 12.80 -9.72
N SER A 208 20.86 11.93 -8.92
CA SER A 208 20.28 11.45 -7.67
C SER A 208 21.29 11.48 -6.54
N ARG A 209 20.80 11.40 -5.31
CA ARG A 209 21.56 11.20 -4.09
C ARG A 209 21.01 10.01 -3.33
N GLU A 210 21.88 9.31 -2.61
CA GLU A 210 21.51 8.15 -1.81
C GLU A 210 21.51 8.49 -0.32
N PHE A 211 20.42 8.16 0.36
CA PHE A 211 20.25 8.40 1.79
C PHE A 211 19.93 7.10 2.52
N ILE A 212 20.71 6.78 3.54
CA ILE A 212 20.55 5.58 4.35
C ILE A 212 19.57 5.87 5.48
N ALA A 213 18.60 4.97 5.66
CA ALA A 213 17.56 5.04 6.68
C ALA A 213 17.42 3.67 7.38
N TRP A 214 17.13 3.66 8.68
CA TRP A 214 16.87 2.41 9.40
C TRP A 214 15.40 2.20 9.76
N ASN A 215 14.76 3.22 10.29
CA ASN A 215 13.41 3.11 10.83
C ASN A 215 12.63 4.40 10.57
N SER A 216 11.34 4.26 10.28
CA SER A 216 10.46 5.42 10.14
C SER A 216 9.98 5.88 11.51
N MET A 217 9.81 7.18 11.68
CA MET A 217 9.20 7.78 12.87
C MET A 217 7.68 7.60 12.91
N GLY A 218 7.08 7.14 11.81
CA GLY A 218 5.65 6.84 11.72
C GLY A 218 5.35 5.88 10.57
N TYR A 219 4.29 5.10 10.71
CA TYR A 219 3.86 4.15 9.69
C TYR A 219 2.47 4.49 9.19
N PRO A 220 2.20 4.30 7.89
CA PRO A 220 0.85 4.43 7.40
C PRO A 220 -0.04 3.31 7.95
N GLU A 221 -1.12 3.68 8.63
CA GLU A 221 -2.14 2.76 9.16
C GLU A 221 -3.25 2.43 8.15
N SER A 222 -3.12 2.96 6.93
CA SER A 222 -4.04 2.76 5.81
C SER A 222 -3.26 2.26 4.59
N PRO A 223 -3.85 1.37 3.77
CA PRO A 223 -3.22 0.97 2.51
C PRO A 223 -3.27 2.11 1.47
N THR A 224 -4.22 3.04 1.63
CA THR A 224 -4.48 4.16 0.72
C THR A 224 -4.15 5.53 1.33
N GLY A 225 -4.05 6.54 0.46
CA GLY A 225 -3.76 7.92 0.77
C GLY A 225 -2.28 8.26 0.58
N ARG A 226 -1.81 9.29 1.29
CA ARG A 226 -0.42 9.78 1.19
C ARG A 226 0.60 8.75 1.67
N CYS A 227 0.17 7.87 2.58
CA CYS A 227 0.97 6.83 3.19
C CYS A 227 2.37 7.29 3.65
N THR A 228 2.44 8.50 4.22
CA THR A 228 3.69 9.19 4.53
C THR A 228 4.57 8.41 5.51
N ARG A 229 5.86 8.34 5.20
CA ARG A 229 6.92 7.83 6.08
C ARG A 229 7.98 8.92 6.25
N ALA A 230 8.52 9.03 7.46
CA ALA A 230 9.43 10.09 7.84
C ALA A 230 10.67 9.49 8.49
N TYR A 231 11.83 9.74 7.89
CA TYR A 231 13.09 9.10 8.24
C TYR A 231 14.14 10.13 8.64
N PRO A 232 14.82 9.92 9.78
CA PRO A 232 16.18 10.42 9.95
C PRO A 232 17.11 9.63 9.03
N VAL A 233 17.90 10.34 8.24
CA VAL A 233 18.78 9.73 7.24
C VAL A 233 20.14 10.42 7.19
N PHE A 234 21.12 9.75 6.59
CA PHE A 234 22.44 10.32 6.32
C PHE A 234 22.97 9.81 4.98
N GLU A 235 24.00 10.46 4.44
CA GLU A 235 24.71 9.97 3.25
C GLU A 235 25.92 9.15 3.69
N PHE A 236 26.18 8.02 3.03
CA PHE A 236 27.34 7.17 3.35
C PHE A 236 28.67 7.94 3.36
N ALA A 237 28.81 8.94 2.48
CA ALA A 237 30.02 9.75 2.35
C ALA A 237 30.27 10.71 3.54
N ASP A 238 29.22 11.09 4.28
CA ASP A 238 29.31 11.96 5.45
C ASP A 238 28.30 11.52 6.53
N PRO A 239 28.65 10.48 7.32
CA PRO A 239 27.76 9.95 8.36
C PRO A 239 27.57 10.90 9.54
N THR A 240 28.32 12.00 9.62
CA THR A 240 28.21 12.95 10.73
C THR A 240 27.05 13.93 10.55
N LYS A 241 26.48 13.99 9.34
CA LYS A 241 25.42 14.92 8.98
C LYS A 241 24.10 14.19 8.76
N LEU A 242 23.16 14.46 9.65
CA LEU A 242 21.80 13.94 9.58
C LEU A 242 20.88 14.87 8.77
N TYR A 243 19.93 14.25 8.10
CA TYR A 243 18.86 14.88 7.33
C TYR A 243 17.51 14.26 7.70
N PHE A 244 16.44 14.90 7.25
CA PHE A 244 15.09 14.39 7.35
C PHE A 244 14.56 14.10 5.94
N LEU A 245 14.17 12.85 5.69
CA LEU A 245 13.56 12.41 4.45
C LEU A 245 12.08 12.13 4.68
N LYS A 246 11.24 12.70 3.84
CA LYS A 246 9.80 12.43 3.80
C LYS A 246 9.48 11.67 2.52
N ASP A 247 9.08 10.42 2.68
CA ASP A 247 8.55 9.58 1.61
C ASP A 247 7.02 9.68 1.65
N THR A 248 6.39 10.08 0.55
CA THR A 248 4.95 10.30 0.50
C THR A 248 4.41 10.20 -0.91
N TRP A 249 3.21 9.65 -1.01
CA TRP A 249 2.36 9.75 -2.19
C TRP A 249 1.61 11.08 -2.16
N ARG A 250 1.31 11.63 -3.33
CA ARG A 250 0.48 12.83 -3.50
C ARG A 250 -0.58 12.57 -4.55
N ALA A 251 -1.71 13.26 -4.43
CA ALA A 251 -2.68 13.35 -5.51
C ALA A 251 -2.09 14.21 -6.64
N HIS A 252 -2.43 13.87 -7.89
CA HIS A 252 -1.83 14.49 -9.07
C HIS A 252 -2.12 16.00 -9.17
N ASP A 253 -3.30 16.41 -8.70
CA ASP A 253 -3.82 17.79 -8.66
C ASP A 253 -3.14 18.70 -7.61
N LEU A 254 -2.38 18.12 -6.67
CA LEU A 254 -1.64 18.88 -5.67
C LEU A 254 -0.23 19.21 -6.16
N ASP A 255 0.19 20.46 -5.97
CA ASP A 255 1.56 20.88 -6.26
C ASP A 255 2.59 20.06 -5.43
N PRO A 256 3.74 19.67 -6.02
CA PRO A 256 4.80 19.00 -5.28
C PRO A 256 5.29 19.84 -4.11
N GLU A 257 5.43 19.22 -2.94
CA GLU A 257 5.94 19.88 -1.73
C GLU A 257 7.35 20.47 -1.94
N SER A 258 8.18 19.84 -2.77
CA SER A 258 9.50 20.38 -3.15
C SER A 258 9.39 21.74 -3.83
N THR A 259 8.46 21.90 -4.78
CA THR A 259 8.21 23.17 -5.48
C THR A 259 7.75 24.24 -4.51
N ILE A 260 6.81 23.90 -3.62
CA ILE A 260 6.29 24.80 -2.59
C ILE A 260 7.42 25.29 -1.67
N LEU A 261 8.28 24.38 -1.19
CA LEU A 261 9.40 24.75 -0.30
C LEU A 261 10.45 25.62 -1.00
N ILE A 262 10.71 25.39 -2.28
CA ILE A 262 11.59 26.24 -3.10
C ILE A 262 11.00 27.65 -3.21
N GLU A 263 9.72 27.76 -3.59
CA GLU A 263 9.04 29.05 -3.76
C GLU A 263 9.01 29.86 -2.44
N LEU A 264 8.68 29.20 -1.32
CA LEU A 264 8.66 29.84 0.00
C LEU A 264 10.05 30.38 0.38
N LYS A 265 11.12 29.64 0.06
CA LYS A 265 12.50 30.06 0.29
C LYS A 265 12.86 31.26 -0.57
N GLU A 266 12.51 31.25 -1.85
CA GLU A 266 12.77 32.36 -2.78
C GLU A 266 12.05 33.66 -2.37
N LYS A 267 10.84 33.53 -1.81
CA LYS A 267 10.06 34.64 -1.26
C LYS A 267 10.52 35.11 0.12
N GLY A 268 11.55 34.48 0.70
CA GLY A 268 12.09 34.85 2.01
C GLY A 268 11.14 34.57 3.18
N VAL A 269 10.23 33.60 3.04
CA VAL A 269 9.34 33.19 4.14
C VAL A 269 10.16 32.58 5.27
N GLN A 270 9.95 33.06 6.49
CA GLN A 270 10.67 32.59 7.68
C GLN A 270 10.05 31.31 8.26
N ASN A 271 10.83 30.58 9.05
CA ASN A 271 10.41 29.36 9.78
C ASN A 271 9.97 28.19 8.89
N ILE A 272 10.48 28.11 7.66
CA ILE A 272 10.33 26.94 6.79
C ILE A 272 11.52 25.98 6.97
N PRO A 273 11.33 24.66 6.83
CA PRO A 273 12.44 23.71 6.84
C PRO A 273 13.37 23.97 5.65
N PRO A 274 14.71 23.96 5.85
CA PRO A 274 15.64 24.07 4.73
C PRO A 274 15.46 22.89 3.75
N PHE A 275 15.07 23.19 2.52
CA PHE A 275 14.96 22.19 1.47
C PHE A 275 16.34 21.91 0.85
N LEU A 276 16.69 20.63 0.77
CA LEU A 276 17.98 20.15 0.26
C LEU A 276 17.86 19.60 -1.16
N CYS A 277 17.04 18.58 -1.35
CA CYS A 277 16.73 17.93 -2.62
C CYS A 277 15.47 17.07 -2.47
N GLY A 278 14.89 16.67 -3.60
CA GLY A 278 13.64 15.91 -3.65
C GLY A 278 12.77 16.34 -4.81
N GLY A 279 11.72 15.58 -5.05
CA GLY A 279 10.80 15.76 -6.16
C GLY A 279 10.04 14.47 -6.40
N ASP A 280 9.10 14.54 -7.34
CA ASP A 280 8.37 13.35 -7.76
C ASP A 280 9.31 12.37 -8.47
N LEU A 281 9.07 11.09 -8.22
CA LEU A 281 9.77 10.00 -8.88
C LEU A 281 9.11 9.72 -10.23
N ALA A 282 9.93 9.59 -11.28
CA ALA A 282 9.44 9.44 -12.64
C ALA A 282 8.78 8.05 -12.84
N GLY A 283 7.55 8.04 -13.36
CA GLY A 283 6.83 6.79 -13.66
C GLY A 283 6.08 6.17 -12.46
N ASP A 284 6.05 6.86 -11.32
CA ASP A 284 5.37 6.40 -10.11
C ASP A 284 3.93 6.93 -10.03
N ALA A 285 3.08 6.38 -10.91
CA ALA A 285 1.65 6.58 -10.88
C ALA A 285 0.93 5.34 -10.35
N THR A 286 -0.07 5.56 -9.51
CA THR A 286 -1.09 4.58 -9.15
C THR A 286 -1.89 4.20 -10.41
N MET A 287 -2.38 2.95 -10.44
CA MET A 287 -3.25 2.50 -11.52
C MET A 287 -4.71 2.65 -11.15
N THR A 288 -5.06 2.56 -9.87
CA THR A 288 -6.46 2.58 -9.42
C THR A 288 -7.16 3.88 -9.80
N ASP A 289 -6.47 5.02 -9.77
CA ASP A 289 -7.05 6.32 -10.16
C ASP A 289 -7.52 6.36 -11.62
N LEU A 290 -6.95 5.53 -12.50
CA LEU A 290 -7.40 5.43 -13.90
C LEU A 290 -8.77 4.74 -14.05
N PHE A 291 -9.26 4.11 -12.99
CA PHE A 291 -10.53 3.39 -12.96
C PHE A 291 -11.60 4.09 -12.11
N VAL A 292 -11.26 5.23 -11.50
CA VAL A 292 -12.24 6.09 -10.81
C VAL A 292 -12.83 7.04 -11.84
N PRO A 293 -14.16 7.09 -12.04
CA PRO A 293 -14.75 8.08 -12.92
C PRO A 293 -14.45 9.48 -12.40
N GLU A 294 -14.04 10.40 -13.28
CA GLU A 294 -14.08 11.83 -12.96
C GLU A 294 -15.54 12.18 -12.63
N GLU A 295 -15.86 12.36 -11.35
CA GLU A 295 -17.01 13.19 -11.02
C GLU A 295 -16.66 14.60 -11.49
N VAL A 296 -17.24 15.01 -12.62
CA VAL A 296 -17.27 16.43 -13.00
C VAL A 296 -18.07 17.12 -11.91
N ILE A 297 -17.39 17.69 -10.93
CA ILE A 297 -18.01 18.66 -10.04
C ILE A 297 -18.44 19.81 -10.94
N ASP A 298 -19.74 19.88 -11.21
CA ASP A 298 -20.34 21.02 -11.88
C ASP A 298 -20.18 22.22 -10.94
N ASN A 299 -19.07 22.92 -11.08
CA ASN A 299 -18.77 24.16 -10.36
C ASN A 299 -19.65 25.32 -10.87
N ASP A 300 -20.80 25.04 -11.50
CA ASP A 300 -21.77 26.07 -11.87
C ASP A 300 -22.24 26.79 -10.59
N PRO A 301 -21.92 28.08 -10.41
CA PRO A 301 -22.37 28.86 -9.27
C PRO A 301 -23.90 28.90 -9.13
N ALA A 302 -24.65 28.56 -10.18
CA ALA A 302 -26.10 28.46 -10.16
C ALA A 302 -26.65 27.26 -9.37
N ASN A 303 -25.87 26.19 -9.16
CA ASN A 303 -26.30 24.99 -8.42
C ASN A 303 -25.93 25.01 -6.92
N LEU A 304 -25.24 26.05 -6.44
CA LEU A 304 -24.85 26.20 -5.03
C LEU A 304 -25.94 26.83 -4.14
N SER A 305 -27.14 27.14 -4.67
CA SER A 305 -28.18 27.88 -3.93
C SER A 305 -29.24 27.05 -3.21
N GLU A 306 -29.19 25.71 -3.24
CA GLU A 306 -30.21 24.86 -2.59
C GLU A 306 -29.63 23.84 -1.60
N ALA A 307 -28.69 24.24 -0.76
CA ALA A 307 -28.41 23.47 0.46
C ALA A 307 -29.57 23.65 1.46
N PRO A 308 -30.29 22.58 1.86
CA PRO A 308 -31.29 22.70 2.92
C PRO A 308 -30.60 23.05 4.25
N ALA A 309 -31.21 23.94 5.01
CA ALA A 309 -30.68 24.39 6.30
C ALA A 309 -30.41 23.19 7.24
N PRO A 310 -29.30 23.18 7.99
CA PRO A 310 -28.96 22.10 8.89
C PRO A 310 -30.04 21.95 9.97
N ALA A 311 -30.48 20.72 10.20
CA ALA A 311 -31.39 20.39 11.29
C ALA A 311 -30.72 20.69 12.65
N PRO A 312 -31.47 21.17 13.66
CA PRO A 312 -30.90 21.45 14.98
C PRO A 312 -30.41 20.16 15.64
N ALA A 313 -29.22 20.22 16.25
CA ALA A 313 -28.61 19.11 16.96
C ALA A 313 -29.42 18.71 18.21
N PRO A 314 -29.57 17.41 18.51
CA PRO A 314 -30.11 16.96 19.79
C PRO A 314 -29.06 17.09 20.90
N GLU A 315 -29.51 17.55 22.07
CA GLU A 315 -28.72 17.65 23.31
C GLU A 315 -28.47 16.27 23.95
N ASP A 316 -27.25 16.11 24.50
CA ASP A 316 -26.77 15.14 25.50
C ASP A 316 -26.82 13.62 25.24
N SER A 317 -25.65 12.99 25.01
CA SER A 317 -24.89 12.20 26.03
C SER A 317 -23.68 11.46 25.40
N PRO A 318 -22.67 11.05 26.21
CA PRO A 318 -21.32 10.70 25.77
C PRO A 318 -21.11 9.18 25.56
N ASP A 319 -20.33 8.81 24.54
CA ASP A 319 -19.34 7.71 24.48
C ASP A 319 -19.11 7.23 23.03
N SER A 320 -17.83 7.19 22.65
CA SER A 320 -17.18 6.73 21.40
C SER A 320 -17.54 5.25 21.03
N PRO A 321 -17.31 4.70 19.80
CA PRO A 321 -16.36 5.16 18.78
C PRO A 321 -16.79 5.16 17.30
N TYR A 322 -16.02 5.95 16.57
CA TYR A 322 -15.93 6.10 15.13
C TYR A 322 -16.03 4.78 14.35
N PHE A 323 -17.13 4.63 13.62
CA PHE A 323 -17.21 3.82 12.40
C PHE A 323 -17.64 4.76 11.28
N GLY A 324 -16.71 5.15 10.42
CA GLY A 324 -16.97 5.96 9.24
C GLY A 324 -15.99 5.59 8.15
N GLY A 325 -16.51 5.13 7.01
CA GLY A 325 -15.72 4.77 5.84
C GLY A 325 -14.95 5.98 5.28
N TRP A 326 -13.72 5.73 4.82
CA TRP A 326 -12.85 6.72 4.23
C TRP A 326 -13.42 7.22 2.89
N ARG A 327 -13.78 8.50 2.81
CA ARG A 327 -13.90 9.25 1.55
C ARG A 327 -12.99 10.47 1.66
N CYS A 328 -12.14 10.70 0.67
CA CYS A 328 -11.35 11.91 0.55
C CYS A 328 -12.28 13.11 0.29
N GLY A 329 -12.24 14.11 1.18
CA GLY A 329 -12.98 15.38 1.03
C GLY A 329 -13.22 16.12 2.37
N ASN A 330 -12.42 17.17 2.60
CA ASN A 330 -12.55 18.33 3.51
C ASN A 330 -12.82 18.14 5.03
N ASN A 331 -11.79 18.31 5.87
CA ASN A 331 -11.40 19.61 6.45
C ASN A 331 -10.23 19.43 7.44
N TRP A 332 -9.11 20.11 7.13
CA TRP A 332 -7.86 20.39 7.88
C TRP A 332 -7.09 19.23 8.53
#